data_AF-A0A661RG73-F1
#
_entry.id   AF-A0A661RG73-F1
#
_cell.length_a   1.000
_cell.length_b   1.000
_cell.length_c   1.000
_cell.angle_alpha   90.00
_cell.angle_beta   90.00
_cell.angle_gamma   90.00
#
_symmetry.space_group_name_H-M   'P 1'
#
loop_
_entity.id
_entity.type
_entity.pdbx_description
1 polymer ?
#
loop_
_entity_poly.entity_id
_entity_poly.type
_entity_poly.pdbx_seq_one_letter_code
_entity_poly.pdbx_strand_id
1 'polypeptide(L)'
;MVKFRAITPADVLFLRGNRLFGGAGEHGEAQMPPWPSVFAGAVASRILTDKDQIGRITAYPGQAENILTQVAGSDFACVFLGLTRERRTFVPLPADLVAVRQDEAGKYSLRRLEPQAIPKGLSCSAPLSLVPVLQGMPKREKPVKGLWLDLEGWSSHLVGELADFGCLAPNSHFWRPDPRLGIAR
;
A
#
# COMPACT_ATOMS: atom_id res chain seq x y z
N MET A 1 -3.40 -23.06 3.17
CA MET A 1 -4.63 -22.28 3.47
C MET A 1 -4.22 -20.90 3.96
N VAL A 2 -4.71 -19.82 3.35
CA VAL A 2 -4.37 -18.44 3.76
C VAL A 2 -5.07 -18.10 5.08
N LYS A 3 -4.34 -17.48 6.01
CA LYS A 3 -4.88 -17.02 7.30
C LYS A 3 -4.80 -15.50 7.37
N PHE A 4 -5.94 -14.84 7.61
CA PHE A 4 -5.98 -13.39 7.82
C PHE A 4 -5.68 -13.03 9.28
N ARG A 5 -4.94 -11.94 9.48
CA ARG A 5 -4.61 -11.38 10.79
C ARG A 5 -4.80 -9.86 10.73
N ALA A 6 -5.39 -9.30 11.78
CA ALA A 6 -5.52 -7.85 11.94
C ALA A 6 -4.46 -7.38 12.94
N ILE A 7 -3.79 -6.29 12.62
CA ILE A 7 -2.84 -5.61 13.51
C ILE A 7 -3.36 -4.19 13.71
N THR A 8 -3.70 -3.87 14.95
CA THR A 8 -4.22 -2.56 15.32
C THR A 8 -3.14 -1.81 16.08
N PRO A 9 -2.68 -0.63 15.61
CA PRO A 9 -1.77 0.22 16.37
C PRO A 9 -2.37 0.59 17.73
N ALA A 10 -1.58 0.48 18.80
CA ALA A 10 -2.02 0.87 20.14
C ALA A 10 -2.03 2.40 20.35
N ASP A 11 -1.16 3.11 19.63
CA ASP A 11 -1.05 4.58 19.57
C ASP A 11 -0.55 4.94 18.15
N VAL A 12 0.44 5.82 18.02
CA VAL A 12 1.02 6.21 16.74
C VAL A 12 1.90 5.09 16.17
N LEU A 13 1.63 4.76 14.90
CA LEU A 13 2.48 3.89 14.11
C LEU A 13 3.52 4.73 13.36
N PHE A 14 4.80 4.53 13.66
CA PHE A 14 5.90 5.16 12.95
C PHE A 14 6.66 4.14 12.11
N LEU A 15 6.60 4.31 10.79
CA LEU A 15 7.26 3.44 9.82
C LEU A 15 8.21 4.26 8.99
N ARG A 16 9.50 4.05 9.24
CA ARG A 16 10.56 4.88 8.65
C ARG A 16 10.70 4.60 7.17
N GLY A 17 10.83 5.67 6.38
CA GLY A 17 11.33 5.58 5.01
C GLY A 17 12.86 5.36 4.95
N ASN A 18 13.41 5.30 3.74
CA ASN A 18 14.85 5.09 3.51
C ASN A 18 15.72 6.35 3.65
N ARG A 19 15.19 7.47 4.19
CA ARG A 19 16.02 8.66 4.47
C ARG A 19 16.82 8.44 5.76
N LEU A 20 18.11 8.80 5.72
CA LEU A 20 19.00 8.76 6.88
C LEU A 20 18.50 9.72 7.99
N PHE A 21 18.84 9.41 9.24
CA PHE A 21 18.69 10.33 10.37
C PHE A 21 20.08 10.89 10.71
N GLY A 22 20.14 12.13 11.18
CA GLY A 22 21.32 12.67 11.88
C GLY A 22 21.60 14.15 11.65
N GLY A 23 20.93 14.81 10.71
CA GLY A 23 21.06 16.25 10.48
C GLY A 23 20.21 17.09 11.44
N ALA A 24 20.75 18.21 11.91
CA ALA A 24 19.96 19.20 12.64
C ALA A 24 18.78 19.68 11.75
N GLY A 25 17.55 19.54 12.25
CA GLY A 25 16.33 19.90 11.52
C GLY A 25 15.75 18.80 10.62
N GLU A 26 16.29 17.57 10.66
CA GLU A 26 15.71 16.45 9.93
C GLU A 26 14.41 15.97 10.55
N HIS A 27 13.34 16.02 9.76
CA HIS A 27 12.02 15.52 10.13
C HIS A 27 11.91 14.06 9.68
N GLY A 28 11.69 13.15 10.63
CA GLY A 28 11.37 11.75 10.30
C GLY A 28 9.97 11.67 9.71
N GLU A 29 9.87 11.55 8.39
CA GLU A 29 8.58 11.29 7.72
C GLU A 29 8.24 9.80 7.76
N ALA A 30 7.05 9.49 8.27
CA ALA A 30 6.51 8.14 8.21
C ALA A 30 6.04 7.81 6.78
N GLN A 31 6.36 6.62 6.30
CA GLN A 31 5.88 6.12 5.02
C GLN A 31 4.59 5.32 5.22
N MET A 32 3.51 5.78 4.58
CA MET A 32 2.22 5.11 4.56
C MET A 32 1.74 4.93 3.11
N PRO A 33 1.21 3.75 2.73
CA PRO A 33 1.07 2.56 3.56
C PRO A 33 2.40 1.87 3.88
N PRO A 34 2.43 0.98 4.90
CA PRO A 34 3.61 0.20 5.24
C PRO A 34 4.02 -0.73 4.10
N TRP A 35 5.32 -1.01 3.98
CA TRP A 35 5.78 -2.09 3.11
C TRP A 35 5.28 -3.45 3.64
N PRO A 36 4.80 -4.36 2.76
CA PRO A 36 4.39 -5.71 3.17
C PRO A 36 5.48 -6.48 3.96
N SER A 37 6.75 -6.22 3.66
CA SER A 37 7.89 -6.80 4.37
C SER A 37 7.93 -6.48 5.85
N VAL A 38 7.47 -5.29 6.27
CA VAL A 38 7.40 -4.90 7.69
C VAL A 38 6.41 -5.80 8.43
N PHE A 39 5.25 -6.05 7.84
CA PHE A 39 4.24 -6.94 8.43
C PHE A 39 4.70 -8.40 8.43
N ALA A 40 5.28 -8.86 7.33
CA ALA A 40 5.86 -10.20 7.25
C ALA A 40 6.92 -10.40 8.33
N GLY A 41 7.82 -9.42 8.51
CA GLY A 41 8.84 -9.41 9.55
C GLY A 41 8.25 -9.40 10.96
N ALA A 42 7.24 -8.57 11.24
CA ALA A 42 6.58 -8.55 12.54
C ALA A 42 5.93 -9.90 12.91
N VAL A 43 5.25 -10.53 11.94
CA VAL A 43 4.65 -11.86 12.12
C VAL A 43 5.72 -12.94 12.29
N ALA A 44 6.78 -12.91 11.47
CA ALA A 44 7.91 -13.83 11.58
C ALA A 44 8.59 -13.72 12.96
N SER A 45 8.86 -12.51 13.42
CA SER A 45 9.42 -12.26 14.76
C SER A 45 8.52 -12.82 15.86
N ARG A 46 7.20 -12.67 15.76
CA ARG A 46 6.28 -13.25 16.74
C ARG A 46 6.34 -14.78 16.75
N ILE A 47 6.31 -15.42 15.57
CA ILE A 47 6.43 -16.87 15.43
C ILE A 47 7.74 -17.38 16.03
N LEU A 48 8.85 -16.70 15.74
CA LEU A 48 10.18 -17.06 16.25
C LEU A 48 10.25 -16.92 17.78
N THR A 49 9.66 -15.88 18.35
CA THR A 49 9.58 -15.68 19.80
C THR A 49 8.76 -16.77 20.48
N ASP A 50 7.59 -17.13 19.93
CA ASP A 50 6.73 -18.21 20.47
C ASP A 50 7.43 -19.59 20.44
N LYS A 51 8.54 -19.70 19.70
CA LYS A 51 9.32 -20.93 19.49
C LYS A 51 10.73 -20.85 20.05
N ASP A 52 11.02 -19.77 20.79
CA ASP A 52 12.32 -19.49 21.41
C ASP A 52 13.50 -19.54 20.41
N GLN A 53 13.28 -19.09 19.17
CA GLN A 53 14.29 -19.05 18.10
C GLN A 53 14.76 -17.62 17.76
N ILE A 54 14.20 -16.59 18.39
CA ILE A 54 14.54 -15.18 18.08
C ILE A 54 16.00 -14.83 18.41
N GLY A 55 16.56 -15.41 19.47
CA GLY A 55 17.99 -15.25 19.78
C GLY A 55 18.89 -15.89 18.72
N ARG A 56 18.47 -17.05 18.19
CA ARG A 56 19.23 -17.81 17.20
C ARG A 56 19.32 -17.11 15.85
N ILE A 57 18.22 -16.53 15.37
CA ILE A 57 18.24 -15.77 14.11
C ILE A 57 19.12 -14.51 14.21
N THR A 58 19.15 -13.90 15.40
CA THR A 58 19.97 -12.71 15.66
C THR A 58 21.47 -13.07 15.73
N ALA A 59 21.80 -14.22 16.32
CA ALA A 59 23.16 -14.74 16.38
C ALA A 59 23.68 -15.23 15.01
N TYR A 60 22.79 -15.75 14.16
CA TYR A 60 23.15 -16.37 12.87
C TYR A 60 22.29 -15.82 11.72
N PRO A 61 22.44 -14.54 11.33
CA PRO A 61 21.58 -13.89 10.33
C PRO A 61 21.64 -14.58 8.97
N GLY A 62 22.77 -15.18 8.58
CA GLY A 62 22.89 -15.96 7.33
C GLY A 62 22.07 -17.25 7.30
N GLN A 63 21.52 -17.70 8.43
CA GLN A 63 20.64 -18.87 8.53
C GLN A 63 19.17 -18.49 8.76
N ALA A 64 18.84 -17.19 8.71
CA ALA A 64 17.53 -16.66 9.04
C ALA A 64 16.38 -17.34 8.28
N GLU A 65 16.53 -17.51 6.98
CA GLU A 65 15.53 -18.13 6.12
C GLU A 65 15.33 -19.62 6.45
N ASN A 66 16.41 -20.35 6.69
CA ASN A 66 16.35 -21.77 7.07
C ASN A 66 15.66 -21.95 8.43
N ILE A 67 16.02 -21.13 9.42
CA ILE A 67 15.41 -21.16 10.76
C ILE A 67 13.93 -20.81 10.67
N LEU A 68 13.57 -19.75 9.93
CA LEU A 68 12.17 -19.36 9.75
C LEU A 68 11.38 -20.46 9.03
N THR A 69 11.93 -21.07 7.99
CA THR A 69 11.31 -22.17 7.24
C THR A 69 11.03 -23.38 8.13
N GLN A 70 11.96 -23.74 9.01
CA GLN A 70 11.78 -24.86 9.95
C GLN A 70 10.63 -24.61 10.94
N VAL A 71 10.39 -23.35 11.30
CA VAL A 71 9.43 -22.98 12.33
C VAL A 71 8.06 -22.60 11.77
N ALA A 72 8.03 -21.86 10.66
CA ALA A 72 6.84 -21.29 10.04
C ALA A 72 6.35 -22.07 8.81
N GLY A 73 7.17 -22.98 8.28
CA GLY A 73 6.92 -23.68 7.02
C GLY A 73 7.53 -22.97 5.81
N SER A 74 7.78 -23.73 4.74
CA SER A 74 8.35 -23.21 3.48
C SER A 74 7.39 -22.35 2.67
N ASP A 75 6.09 -22.37 3.00
CA ASP A 75 5.03 -21.60 2.36
C ASP A 75 4.68 -20.31 3.12
N PHE A 76 5.46 -19.96 4.15
CA PHE A 76 5.26 -18.73 4.91
C PHE A 76 5.50 -17.49 4.03
N ALA A 77 4.41 -16.78 3.70
CA ALA A 77 4.48 -15.54 2.92
C ALA A 77 3.34 -14.58 3.28
N CYS A 78 3.61 -13.28 3.16
CA CYS A 78 2.58 -12.24 3.15
C CYS A 78 2.05 -12.09 1.73
N VAL A 79 0.90 -12.71 1.45
CA VAL A 79 0.29 -12.72 0.10
C VAL A 79 -0.69 -11.58 -0.15
N PHE A 80 -1.15 -10.92 0.91
CA PHE A 80 -2.10 -9.82 0.83
C PHE A 80 -1.93 -8.87 2.01
N LEU A 81 -1.96 -7.57 1.71
CA LEU A 81 -1.98 -6.51 2.71
C LEU A 81 -3.05 -5.49 2.32
N GLY A 82 -3.90 -5.15 3.27
CA GLY A 82 -4.92 -4.11 3.11
C GLY A 82 -5.16 -3.40 4.43
N LEU A 83 -5.78 -2.22 4.36
CA LEU A 83 -6.20 -1.46 5.53
C LEU A 83 -7.66 -1.76 5.82
N THR A 84 -7.99 -1.98 7.08
CA THR A 84 -9.37 -2.28 7.47
C THR A 84 -9.93 -1.14 8.31
N ARG A 85 -11.11 -0.66 7.94
CA ARG A 85 -11.88 0.34 8.69
C ARG A 85 -13.36 0.05 8.50
N GLU A 86 -14.16 0.20 9.55
CA GLU A 86 -15.63 -0.01 9.48
C GLU A 86 -16.01 -1.38 8.89
N ARG A 87 -15.21 -2.42 9.18
CA ARG A 87 -15.33 -3.80 8.65
C ARG A 87 -15.15 -3.94 7.13
N ARG A 88 -14.75 -2.88 6.43
CA ARG A 88 -14.34 -2.92 5.02
C ARG A 88 -12.83 -2.96 4.93
N THR A 89 -12.32 -3.72 3.98
CA THR A 89 -10.89 -3.79 3.67
C THR A 89 -10.62 -3.03 2.40
N PHE A 90 -9.55 -2.26 2.42
CA PHE A 90 -9.16 -1.33 1.36
C PHE A 90 -7.76 -1.64 0.87
N VAL A 91 -7.57 -1.48 -0.43
CA VAL A 91 -6.31 -1.59 -1.15
C VAL A 91 -6.00 -0.26 -1.84
N PRO A 92 -4.73 0.00 -2.22
CA PRO A 92 -4.42 1.18 -3.02
C PRO A 92 -5.26 1.19 -4.31
N LEU A 93 -5.71 2.38 -4.73
CA LEU A 93 -6.41 2.51 -6.00
C LEU A 93 -5.53 1.94 -7.14
N PRO A 94 -6.06 1.01 -7.98
CA PRO A 94 -5.34 0.48 -9.13
C PRO A 94 -4.78 1.59 -10.02
N ALA A 95 -3.56 1.39 -10.52
CA ALA A 95 -2.81 2.43 -11.23
C ALA A 95 -3.43 2.84 -12.57
N ASP A 96 -4.25 1.98 -13.16
CA ASP A 96 -5.02 2.24 -14.37
C ASP A 96 -6.35 2.97 -14.09
N LEU A 97 -6.74 3.13 -12.82
CA LEU A 97 -7.89 3.94 -12.44
C LEU A 97 -7.45 5.35 -12.06
N VAL A 98 -7.97 6.33 -12.79
CA VAL A 98 -7.77 7.75 -12.55
C VAL A 98 -9.00 8.32 -11.88
N ALA A 99 -8.83 8.79 -10.64
CA ALA A 99 -9.87 9.46 -9.91
C ALA A 99 -9.80 10.98 -10.11
N VAL A 100 -10.96 11.60 -10.29
CA VAL A 100 -11.10 13.04 -10.49
C VAL A 100 -12.24 13.55 -9.63
N ARG A 101 -12.07 14.70 -8.98
CA ARG A 101 -13.08 15.29 -8.09
C ARG A 101 -14.21 15.87 -8.93
N GLN A 102 -15.45 15.44 -8.71
CA GLN A 102 -16.64 15.96 -9.40
C GLN A 102 -17.16 17.26 -8.76
N ASP A 103 -17.11 17.37 -7.42
CA ASP A 103 -17.64 18.51 -6.68
C ASP A 103 -16.80 18.85 -5.44
N GLU A 104 -17.06 20.02 -4.84
CA GLU A 104 -16.45 20.42 -3.58
C GLU A 104 -16.88 19.52 -2.41
N ALA A 105 -18.05 18.87 -2.52
CA ALA A 105 -18.60 17.94 -1.54
C ALA A 105 -17.83 16.61 -1.44
N GLY A 106 -16.85 16.38 -2.31
CA GLY A 106 -15.89 15.27 -2.20
C GLY A 106 -16.29 14.02 -2.95
N LYS A 107 -17.25 14.09 -3.89
CA LYS A 107 -17.53 12.97 -4.79
C LYS A 107 -16.42 12.84 -5.83
N TYR A 108 -16.04 11.60 -6.11
CA TYR A 108 -15.04 11.25 -7.12
C TYR A 108 -15.70 10.58 -8.31
N SER A 109 -15.21 10.88 -9.50
CA SER A 109 -15.44 10.06 -10.69
C SER A 109 -14.19 9.24 -10.97
N LEU A 110 -14.39 7.99 -11.37
CA LEU A 110 -13.33 7.12 -11.84
C LEU A 110 -13.35 7.07 -13.36
N ARG A 111 -12.16 7.06 -13.96
CA ARG A 111 -11.95 6.72 -15.37
C ARG A 111 -10.83 5.71 -15.48
N ARG A 112 -10.94 4.82 -16.46
CA ARG A 112 -9.92 3.82 -16.73
C ARG A 112 -8.95 4.33 -17.80
N LEU A 113 -7.67 4.07 -17.61
CA LEU A 113 -6.66 4.17 -18.65
C LEU A 113 -6.85 3.00 -19.62
N GLU A 114 -7.03 3.31 -20.89
CA GLU A 114 -7.17 2.29 -21.92
C GLU A 114 -5.81 2.04 -22.59
N PRO A 115 -5.42 0.77 -22.78
CA PRO A 115 -4.21 0.45 -23.51
C PRO A 115 -4.41 0.78 -24.99
N GLN A 116 -3.55 1.64 -25.54
CA GLN A 116 -3.64 2.12 -26.93
C GLN A 116 -2.32 1.92 -27.65
N ALA A 117 -2.38 1.60 -28.94
CA ALA A 117 -1.19 1.52 -29.77
C ALA A 117 -0.52 2.90 -29.87
N ILE A 118 0.81 2.91 -29.90
CA ILE A 118 1.57 4.15 -30.09
C ILE A 118 1.22 4.73 -31.48
N PRO A 119 0.76 5.99 -31.57
CA PRO A 119 0.46 6.62 -32.85
C PRO A 119 1.68 6.63 -33.78
N LYS A 120 1.42 6.46 -35.09
CA LYS A 120 2.48 6.55 -36.10
C LYS A 120 3.21 7.88 -35.99
N GLY A 121 4.55 7.84 -36.03
CA GLY A 121 5.40 9.04 -35.92
C GLY A 121 5.85 9.39 -34.50
N LEU A 122 5.37 8.67 -33.47
CA LEU A 122 5.87 8.79 -32.11
C LEU A 122 6.78 7.60 -31.76
N SER A 123 7.93 7.90 -31.16
CA SER A 123 8.81 6.89 -30.57
C SER A 123 8.59 6.86 -29.06
N CYS A 124 8.48 5.66 -28.48
CA CYS A 124 8.34 5.47 -27.05
C CYS A 124 9.37 4.47 -26.55
N SER A 125 9.92 4.70 -25.35
CA SER A 125 10.78 3.74 -24.64
C SER A 125 9.99 2.75 -23.78
N ALA A 126 8.66 2.71 -23.93
CA ALA A 126 7.82 1.76 -23.21
C ALA A 126 8.24 0.32 -23.59
N PRO A 127 8.29 -0.60 -22.62
CA PRO A 127 8.70 -1.99 -22.88
C PRO A 127 7.64 -2.79 -23.64
N LEU A 128 6.42 -2.24 -23.81
CA LEU A 128 5.27 -2.90 -24.43
C LEU A 128 4.75 -2.08 -25.61
N SER A 129 4.04 -2.75 -26.54
CA SER A 129 3.49 -2.14 -27.76
C SER A 129 2.30 -1.21 -27.52
N LEU A 130 1.64 -1.33 -26.37
CA LEU A 130 0.51 -0.52 -25.95
C LEU A 130 0.92 0.41 -24.80
N VAL A 131 0.46 1.64 -24.85
CA VAL A 131 0.65 2.65 -23.80
C VAL A 131 -0.69 2.96 -23.12
N PRO A 132 -0.72 3.18 -21.79
CA PRO A 132 -1.95 3.53 -21.09
C PRO A 132 -2.34 4.98 -21.42
N VAL A 133 -3.53 5.18 -21.97
CA VAL A 133 -4.03 6.49 -22.39
C VAL A 133 -5.33 6.80 -21.65
N LEU A 134 -5.36 7.98 -21.02
CA LEU A 134 -6.60 8.52 -20.45
C LEU A 134 -7.42 9.16 -21.56
N GLN A 135 -8.49 8.50 -21.99
CA GLN A 135 -9.36 9.01 -23.05
C GLN A 135 -10.57 9.79 -22.50
N GLY A 136 -11.15 10.64 -23.35
CA GLY A 136 -12.51 11.13 -23.18
C GLY A 136 -12.75 12.04 -21.97
N MET A 137 -11.75 12.78 -21.49
CA MET A 137 -12.01 13.82 -20.47
C MET A 137 -12.64 15.05 -21.13
N PRO A 138 -13.90 15.41 -20.79
CA PRO A 138 -14.56 16.58 -21.36
C PRO A 138 -13.89 17.89 -20.90
N LYS A 139 -13.26 17.87 -19.72
CA LYS A 139 -12.47 18.97 -19.17
C LYS A 139 -11.19 18.40 -18.58
N ARG A 140 -10.07 19.07 -18.83
CA ARG A 140 -8.77 18.69 -18.25
C ARG A 140 -8.79 18.98 -16.76
N GLU A 141 -8.72 17.95 -15.96
CA GLU A 141 -8.75 18.06 -14.50
C GLU A 141 -7.58 17.30 -13.87
N LYS A 142 -7.17 17.73 -12.68
CA LYS A 142 -6.03 17.16 -11.98
C LYS A 142 -6.46 15.86 -11.29
N PRO A 143 -5.78 14.73 -11.54
CA PRO A 143 -6.04 13.50 -10.81
C PRO A 143 -5.89 13.67 -9.30
N VAL A 144 -6.81 13.06 -8.56
CA VAL A 144 -6.74 12.96 -7.11
C VAL A 144 -5.79 11.83 -6.75
N LYS A 145 -4.86 12.08 -5.83
CA LYS A 145 -3.93 11.09 -5.29
C LYS A 145 -4.35 10.67 -3.89
N GLY A 146 -3.81 9.54 -3.41
CA GLY A 146 -4.03 9.08 -2.03
C GLY A 146 -5.45 8.59 -1.78
N LEU A 147 -6.04 7.94 -2.80
CA LEU A 147 -7.31 7.24 -2.68
C LEU A 147 -7.08 5.73 -2.57
N TRP A 148 -8.02 5.11 -1.88
CA TRP A 148 -8.09 3.69 -1.60
C TRP A 148 -9.40 3.16 -2.16
N LEU A 149 -9.39 1.90 -2.59
CA LEU A 149 -10.53 1.20 -3.11
C LEU A 149 -10.84 0.03 -2.17
N ASP A 150 -12.09 -0.12 -1.77
CA ASP A 150 -12.49 -1.27 -0.97
C ASP A 150 -12.57 -2.55 -1.81
N LEU A 151 -12.72 -3.71 -1.16
CA LEU A 151 -12.74 -5.00 -1.87
C LEU A 151 -13.95 -5.18 -2.80
N GLU A 152 -15.08 -4.51 -2.55
CA GLU A 152 -16.23 -4.52 -3.44
C GLU A 152 -15.90 -3.80 -4.75
N GLY A 153 -15.41 -2.56 -4.65
CA GLY A 153 -14.96 -1.81 -5.82
C GLY A 153 -13.78 -2.48 -6.55
N TRP A 154 -12.90 -3.14 -5.81
CA TRP A 154 -11.81 -3.93 -6.40
C TRP A 154 -12.34 -5.13 -7.19
N SER A 155 -13.38 -5.81 -6.69
CA SER A 155 -14.06 -6.89 -7.42
C SER A 155 -14.69 -6.39 -8.72
N SER A 156 -15.41 -5.25 -8.68
CA SER A 156 -15.95 -4.62 -9.89
C SER A 156 -14.86 -4.29 -10.91
N HIS A 157 -13.74 -3.73 -10.45
CA HIS A 157 -12.59 -3.44 -11.30
C HIS A 157 -12.03 -4.69 -11.99
N LEU A 158 -11.87 -5.79 -11.26
CA LEU A 158 -11.34 -7.05 -11.81
C LEU A 158 -12.23 -7.67 -12.90
N VAL A 159 -13.54 -7.44 -12.86
CA VAL A 159 -14.48 -7.88 -13.91
C VAL A 159 -14.65 -6.85 -15.04
N GLY A 160 -13.86 -5.78 -15.03
CA GLY A 160 -13.88 -4.77 -16.08
C GLY A 160 -14.90 -3.65 -15.87
N GLU A 161 -15.57 -3.58 -14.72
CA GLU A 161 -16.52 -2.53 -14.37
C GLU A 161 -15.83 -1.36 -13.62
N LEU A 162 -16.44 -0.19 -13.62
CA LEU A 162 -15.98 0.93 -12.78
C LEU A 162 -16.66 0.83 -11.41
N ALA A 163 -15.86 0.93 -10.34
CA ALA A 163 -16.38 0.97 -8.99
C ALA A 163 -17.21 2.23 -8.74
N ASP A 164 -18.22 2.10 -7.89
CA ASP A 164 -18.99 3.25 -7.39
C ASP A 164 -18.11 4.16 -6.49
N PHE A 165 -18.44 5.45 -6.44
CA PHE A 165 -17.72 6.41 -5.62
C PHE A 165 -17.77 6.07 -4.11
N GLY A 166 -18.80 5.36 -3.64
CA GLY A 166 -18.92 4.86 -2.26
C GLY A 166 -17.91 3.76 -1.89
N CYS A 167 -17.17 3.25 -2.88
CA CYS A 167 -16.07 2.30 -2.70
C CYS A 167 -14.72 3.01 -2.45
N LEU A 168 -14.67 4.34 -2.55
CA LEU A 168 -13.44 5.11 -2.43
C LEU A 168 -13.28 5.74 -1.05
N ALA A 169 -12.04 5.74 -0.55
CA ALA A 169 -11.67 6.41 0.70
C ALA A 169 -10.34 7.17 0.56
N PRO A 170 -10.23 8.43 1.04
CA PRO A 170 -8.97 9.16 1.04
C PRO A 170 -8.03 8.70 2.16
N ASN A 171 -6.73 8.98 2.05
CA ASN A 171 -5.74 8.71 3.12
C ASN A 171 -6.18 9.21 4.52
N SER A 172 -6.84 10.38 4.58
CA SER A 172 -7.35 10.97 5.82
C SER A 172 -8.45 10.15 6.50
N HIS A 173 -9.04 9.19 5.78
CA HIS A 173 -9.93 8.18 6.32
C HIS A 173 -9.19 7.08 7.08
N PHE A 174 -7.87 6.91 6.94
CA PHE A 174 -7.15 5.84 7.62
C PHE A 174 -6.13 6.35 8.64
N TRP A 175 -5.44 7.45 8.34
CA TRP A 175 -4.44 8.02 9.23
C TRP A 175 -4.35 9.53 9.07
N ARG A 176 -3.73 10.17 10.07
CA ARG A 176 -3.36 11.59 10.05
C ARG A 176 -1.94 11.71 10.61
N PRO A 177 -1.14 12.67 10.12
CA PRO A 177 0.14 12.96 10.74
C PRO A 177 -0.04 13.40 12.20
N ASP A 178 0.79 12.88 13.10
CA ASP A 178 0.91 13.32 14.50
C ASP A 178 2.37 13.74 14.77
N PRO A 179 2.71 15.03 14.58
CA PRO A 179 4.07 15.50 14.80
C PRO A 179 4.40 15.50 16.29
N ARG A 180 5.44 14.74 16.67
CA ARG A 180 5.95 14.67 18.05
C ARG A 180 7.40 15.14 18.11
N LEU A 181 7.74 15.95 19.11
CA LEU A 181 9.11 16.42 19.38
C LEU A 181 9.64 15.75 20.65
N GLY A 182 10.69 14.94 20.50
CA GLY A 182 11.40 14.34 21.63
C GLY A 182 12.55 15.23 22.09
N ILE A 183 12.75 15.34 23.40
CA ILE A 183 13.93 15.95 24.01
C ILE A 183 14.68 14.88 24.80
N ALA A 184 15.99 14.75 24.56
CA ALA A 184 16.86 13.96 25.42
C ALA A 184 17.27 14.82 26.63
N ARG A 185 17.27 14.24 27.82
CA ARG A 185 17.85 14.85 29.02
C ARG A 185 19.23 14.26 29.27
#